data_AF-A0A1H7VVY0-F1
#
_entry.id   AF-A0A1H7VVY0-F1
#
_cell.length_a   1.000
_cell.length_b   1.000
_cell.length_c   1.000
_cell.angle_alpha   90.00
_cell.angle_beta   90.00
_cell.angle_gamma   90.00
#
_symmetry.space_group_name_H-M   'P 1'
#
loop_
_entity.id
_entity.type
_entity.pdbx_description
1 polymer ?
#
loop_
_entity_poly.entity_id
_entity_poly.type
_entity_poly.pdbx_seq_one_letter_code
_entity_poly.pdbx_strand_id
1 'polypeptide(L)' 'MLIFTAELLKYAQKGEKTGWNYIEVPLGFAEKIKPGNRKGFRVRGSLDTIPVSGLSLVPVGEGNLILPLRIGLCKQHQ' A
#
# COMPACT_ATOMS: atom_id res chain seq x y z
N MET A 1 0.57 -9.82 -14.21
CA MET A 1 0.69 -8.42 -13.79
C MET A 1 -0.72 -7.93 -13.46
N LEU A 2 -0.98 -7.50 -12.22
CA LEU A 2 -2.31 -7.07 -11.80
C LEU A 2 -2.28 -5.55 -11.66
N ILE A 3 -3.17 -4.87 -12.37
CA ILE A 3 -3.33 -3.42 -12.34
C ILE A 3 -4.67 -3.15 -11.66
N PHE A 4 -4.64 -2.37 -10.59
CA PHE A 4 -5.84 -1.94 -9.90
C PHE A 4 -5.67 -0.48 -9.48
N THR A 5 -6.78 0.22 -9.47
CA THR A 5 -6.86 1.57 -8.92
C THR A 5 -7.34 1.44 -7.48
N ALA A 6 -6.70 2.15 -6.57
CA ALA A 6 -7.11 2.22 -5.18
C ALA A 6 -6.93 3.64 -4.65
N GLU A 7 -7.69 3.93 -3.61
CA GLU A 7 -7.68 5.25 -3.00
C GLU A 7 -6.46 5.42 -2.10
N LEU A 8 -5.78 6.54 -2.26
CA LEU A 8 -4.66 6.93 -1.41
C LEU A 8 -5.21 7.57 -0.14
N LEU A 9 -5.28 6.78 0.92
CA LEU A 9 -5.74 7.24 2.22
C LEU A 9 -4.57 7.88 2.97
N LYS A 10 -4.86 8.89 3.77
CA LYS A 10 -3.89 9.53 4.66
C LYS A 10 -4.21 9.10 6.07
N TYR A 11 -3.19 8.73 6.84
CA TYR A 11 -3.37 8.50 8.27
C TYR A 11 -3.90 9.80 8.90
N ALA A 12 -5.19 9.78 9.27
CA ALA A 12 -5.82 10.86 10.00
C ALA A 12 -5.15 10.97 11.37
N GLN A 13 -4.84 12.20 11.78
CA GLN A 13 -4.10 12.56 13.00
C GLN A 13 -4.69 11.93 14.28
N LYS A 14 -4.33 10.68 14.58
CA LYS A 14 -4.47 10.07 15.91
C LYS A 14 -3.21 9.26 16.20
N GLY A 15 -2.16 9.95 16.67
CA GLY A 15 -0.90 9.36 17.18
C GLY A 15 0.35 9.62 16.31
N GLU A 16 1.54 9.28 16.86
CA GLU A 16 2.92 9.57 16.41
C GLU A 16 3.31 9.25 14.93
N LYS A 17 2.37 8.81 14.09
CA LYS A 17 2.56 8.55 12.65
C LYS A 17 1.85 9.58 11.77
N THR A 18 1.93 10.85 12.14
CA THR A 18 1.33 11.95 11.39
C THR A 18 1.98 12.10 10.01
N GLY A 19 1.19 12.05 8.93
CA GLY A 19 1.64 12.42 7.58
C GLY A 19 2.04 11.28 6.64
N TRP A 20 1.77 10.02 7.00
CA TRP A 20 1.94 8.90 6.09
C TRP A 20 0.67 8.68 5.26
N ASN A 21 0.85 8.46 3.97
CA ASN A 21 -0.23 7.92 3.13
C ASN A 21 -0.19 6.39 3.20
N TYR A 22 -1.29 5.76 2.88
CA TYR A 22 -1.38 4.33 2.71
C TYR A 22 -2.45 4.01 1.67
N ILE A 23 -2.27 2.89 0.99
CA ILE A 23 -3.29 2.34 0.10
C ILE A 23 -3.87 1.12 0.80
N GLU A 24 -5.20 1.04 0.87
CA GLU A 24 -5.88 -0.17 1.30
C GLU A 24 -6.02 -1.14 0.13
N VAL A 25 -5.55 -2.36 0.34
CA VAL A 25 -5.64 -3.47 -0.59
C VAL A 25 -6.64 -4.47 -0.02
N PRO A 26 -7.82 -4.62 -0.65
CA PRO A 26 -8.82 -5.60 -0.24
C PRO A 26 -8.24 -7.02 -0.28
N LEU A 27 -8.72 -7.87 0.63
CA LEU A 27 -8.31 -9.27 0.69
C LEU A 27 -8.45 -9.98 -0.67
N GLY A 28 -9.50 -9.71 -1.45
CA GLY A 28 -9.70 -10.31 -2.77
C GLY A 28 -8.56 -10.02 -3.78
N PHE A 29 -7.88 -8.87 -3.66
CA PHE A 29 -6.69 -8.57 -4.47
C PHE A 29 -5.44 -9.21 -3.87
N ALA A 30 -5.33 -9.20 -2.54
CA ALA A 30 -4.26 -9.86 -1.82
C ALA A 30 -4.19 -11.36 -2.14
N GLU A 31 -5.34 -12.03 -2.19
CA GLU A 31 -5.45 -13.46 -2.51
C GLU A 31 -5.07 -13.76 -3.96
N LYS A 32 -5.35 -12.84 -4.90
CA LYS A 32 -4.88 -12.98 -6.28
C LYS A 32 -3.37 -12.86 -6.40
N ILE A 33 -2.74 -12.05 -5.56
CA ILE A 33 -1.27 -11.88 -5.54
C ILE A 33 -0.62 -13.06 -4.82
N LYS A 34 -1.12 -13.41 -3.64
CA LYS A 34 -0.61 -14.50 -2.82
C LYS A 34 -1.72 -15.11 -1.96
N PRO A 35 -2.36 -16.20 -2.42
CA PRO A 35 -3.47 -16.83 -1.70
C PRO A 35 -2.98 -17.43 -0.38
N GLY A 36 -3.81 -17.32 0.67
CA GLY A 36 -3.54 -17.89 1.99
C GLY A 36 -2.50 -17.15 2.85
N ASN A 37 -1.99 -16.00 2.41
CA ASN A 37 -0.94 -15.28 3.14
C ASN A 37 -1.51 -14.19 4.05
N ARG A 38 -1.72 -14.52 5.32
CA ARG A 38 -2.17 -13.59 6.38
C ARG A 38 -1.05 -12.73 6.99
N LYS A 39 0.19 -12.96 6.57
CA LYS A 39 1.38 -12.23 7.05
C LYS A 39 1.81 -11.19 6.02
N GLY A 40 2.30 -10.04 6.50
CA GLY A 40 2.83 -8.99 5.62
C GLY A 40 3.92 -9.53 4.69
N PHE A 41 3.89 -9.09 3.43
CA PHE A 41 4.80 -9.57 2.40
C PHE A 41 5.29 -8.43 1.51
N ARG A 42 6.41 -8.68 0.84
CA ARG A 42 7.00 -7.71 -0.08
C ARG A 42 6.51 -7.93 -1.49
N VAL A 43 6.09 -6.84 -2.12
CA VAL A 43 5.72 -6.80 -3.53
C VAL A 43 6.69 -5.92 -4.31
N ARG A 44 6.79 -6.21 -5.60
CA ARG A 44 7.51 -5.40 -6.58
C ARG A 44 6.53 -4.98 -7.65
N GLY A 45 6.56 -3.71 -8.05
CA GLY A 45 5.65 -3.16 -9.04
C GLY A 45 6.00 -1.73 -9.38
N SER A 46 5.03 -1.02 -9.93
CA SER A 46 5.11 0.41 -10.18
C SER A 46 3.85 1.07 -9.61
N LEU A 47 4.02 2.21 -8.94
CA LEU A 47 2.91 3.10 -8.60
C LEU A 47 2.89 4.21 -9.64
N ASP A 48 1.84 4.26 -10.46
CA ASP A 48 1.76 5.18 -11.60
C ASP A 48 3.00 5.09 -12.50
N THR A 49 3.92 6.03 -12.36
CA THR A 49 5.19 6.13 -13.12
C THR A 49 6.41 5.80 -12.28
N ILE A 50 6.23 5.59 -10.97
CA ILE A 50 7.31 5.36 -10.02
C ILE A 50 7.53 3.84 -9.89
N PRO A 51 8.67 3.31 -10.35
CA PRO A 51 9.02 1.92 -10.07
C PRO A 51 9.30 1.74 -8.58
N VAL A 52 8.62 0.79 -7.96
CA VAL A 52 8.74 0.50 -6.53
C VAL A 52 9.15 -0.95 -6.34
N SER A 53 10.39 -1.12 -5.86
CA SER A 53 10.95 -2.45 -5.59
C SER A 53 10.98 -2.70 -4.08
N GLY A 54 10.20 -3.68 -3.62
CA GLY A 54 10.26 -4.14 -2.24
C GLY A 54 9.33 -3.39 -1.28
N LEU A 55 8.16 -2.95 -1.75
CA LEU A 55 7.15 -2.39 -0.86
C LEU A 55 6.61 -3.46 0.07
N SER A 56 6.52 -3.14 1.35
CA SER A 56 6.03 -4.07 2.37
C SER A 56 4.54 -3.81 2.60
N LEU A 57 3.71 -4.78 2.23
CA LEU A 57 2.30 -4.80 2.60
C LEU A 57 2.17 -5.24 4.05
N VAL A 58 1.39 -4.51 4.83
CA VAL A 58 1.16 -4.76 6.25
C VAL A 58 -0.30 -5.13 6.46
N PRO A 59 -0.63 -6.27 7.07
CA PRO A 59 -2.01 -6.63 7.38
C PRO A 59 -2.55 -5.74 8.51
N VAL A 60 -3.78 -5.25 8.34
CA VAL A 60 -4.50 -4.45 9.33
C VAL A 60 -5.91 -5.03 9.48
N GLY A 61 -6.26 -5.40 10.71
CA GLY A 61 -7.58 -5.94 11.04
C GLY A 61 -7.86 -7.33 10.45
N GLU A 62 -9.09 -7.54 9.95
CA GLU A 62 -9.65 -8.80 9.44
C GLU A 62 -9.14 -9.19 8.03
N GLY A 63 -7.84 -9.11 7.80
CA GLY A 63 -7.22 -9.60 6.55
C GLY A 63 -7.10 -8.58 5.42
N ASN A 64 -7.49 -7.32 5.65
CA ASN A 64 -7.10 -6.24 4.75
C ASN A 64 -5.61 -5.98 4.86
N LEU A 65 -4.98 -5.61 3.74
CA LEU A 65 -3.58 -5.20 3.71
C LEU A 65 -3.52 -3.70 3.45
N ILE A 66 -2.57 -3.03 4.09
CA ILE A 66 -2.23 -1.66 3.76
C ILE A 66 -0.82 -1.60 3.18
N LEU A 67 -0.64 -0.66 2.27
CA LEU A 67 0.64 -0.31 1.71
C LEU A 67 1.02 1.08 2.21
N PRO A 68 1.81 1.21 3.29
CA PRO A 68 2.23 2.52 3.76
C PRO A 68 3.19 3.17 2.75
N LEU A 69 2.83 4.37 2.31
CA LEU A 69 3.57 5.18 1.36
C LEU A 69 3.98 6.51 2.02
N ARG A 70 5.27 6.83 1.95
CA ARG A 70 5.78 8.08 2.51
C ARG A 70 5.46 9.22 1.53
N ILE A 71 4.86 10.32 2.02
CA ILE A 71 4.61 11.56 1.24
C ILE A 71 5.92 12.34 1.03
N GLY A 72 6.89 11.69 0.38
CA GLY A 72 8.04 12.34 -0.23
C GLY A 72 8.03 12.23 -1.76
N LEU A 73 7.22 11.31 -2.31
CA LEU A 73 7.15 11.07 -3.75
C LEU A 73 6.16 11.95 -4.51
N CYS A 74 5.17 12.57 -3.86
CA CYS A 74 4.19 13.46 -4.51
C CYS A 74 4.69 14.90 -4.75
N LYS A 75 6.00 15.12 -4.89
CA LYS A 75 6.55 16.42 -5.29
C LYS A 75 7.53 16.27 -6.45
N GLN A 76 7.06 15.87 -7.63
CA GLN A 76 7.75 16.17 -8.88
C GLN A 76 6.74 16.42 -9.99
N HIS A 77 6.11 17.59 -9.92
CA HIS A 77 5.66 18.34 -11.09
C HIS A 77 5.41 19.78 -10.63
N GLN A 78 6.48 20.56 -10.55
CA GLN A 78 6.42 22.00 -10.78
C GLN A 78 7.74 22.44 -11.42
#